data_AF-A0A2D4MD51-F1
#
_entry.id   AF-A0A2D4MD51-F1
#
_cell.length_a   1.000
_cell.length_b   1.000
_cell.length_c   1.000
_cell.angle_alpha   90.00
_cell.angle_beta   90.00
_cell.angle_gamma   90.00
#
_symmetry.space_group_name_H-M   'P 1'
#
loop_
_entity.id
_entity.type
_entity.pdbx_description
1 polymer ?
#
loop_
_entity_poly.entity_id
_entity_poly.type
_entity_poly.pdbx_seq_one_letter_code
_entity_poly.pdbx_strand_id
1 'polypeptide(L)'
;TERARNLGVLLDSRLSFEDHLTAVAGRMFYQIRLIRQMRPFLDRDALRTVTHALVTSRLDYCNALYMGLPLRCTRKLQLAQNAAARVVVGAPWRARVTP
;
A
#
# COMPACT_ATOMS: atom_id res chain seq x y z
N THR A 1 -13.94 -22.87 7.72
CA THR A 1 -13.51 -21.48 7.91
C THR A 1 -14.05 -20.66 6.75
N GLU A 2 -15.17 -19.96 6.95
CA GLU A 2 -15.85 -19.22 5.89
C GLU A 2 -15.08 -17.96 5.54
N ARG A 3 -14.31 -18.03 4.44
CA ARG A 3 -13.66 -16.88 3.81
C ARG A 3 -14.19 -16.78 2.39
N ALA A 4 -14.71 -15.62 2.01
CA ALA A 4 -15.16 -15.36 0.65
C ALA A 4 -14.20 -14.37 -0.03
N ARG A 5 -14.01 -14.52 -1.35
CA ARG A 5 -13.36 -13.49 -2.16
C ARG A 5 -14.41 -12.77 -2.99
N ASN A 6 -14.47 -11.45 -2.85
CA ASN A 6 -15.33 -10.61 -3.67
C ASN A 6 -14.50 -9.50 -4.29
N LEU A 7 -14.50 -9.38 -5.63
CA LEU A 7 -13.78 -8.34 -6.37
C LEU A 7 -12.29 -8.18 -5.96
N GLY A 8 -11.63 -9.28 -5.57
CA GLY A 8 -10.23 -9.28 -5.11
C GLY A 8 -10.03 -8.97 -3.61
N VAL A 9 -11.10 -8.66 -2.88
CA VAL A 9 -11.12 -8.46 -1.42
C VAL A 9 -11.39 -9.79 -0.72
N LEU A 10 -10.62 -10.08 0.33
CA LEU A 10 -10.85 -11.24 1.18
C LEU A 10 -11.77 -10.83 2.34
N LEU A 11 -12.93 -11.47 2.42
CA LEU A 11 -13.94 -11.24 3.45
C LEU A 11 -13.88 -12.39 4.47
N ASP A 12 -13.66 -12.05 5.73
CA ASP A 12 -13.86 -12.94 6.86
C ASP A 12 -15.30 -12.84 7.38
N SER A 13 -15.79 -13.87 8.08
CA SER A 13 -17.15 -13.89 8.63
C SER A 13 -17.46 -12.77 9.62
N ARG A 14 -16.43 -12.12 10.17
CA ARG A 14 -16.54 -10.97 11.09
C ARG A 14 -16.38 -9.61 10.38
N LEU A 15 -16.14 -9.61 9.06
CA LEU A 15 -15.85 -8.41 8.26
C LEU A 15 -14.79 -7.51 8.92
N SER A 16 -13.78 -8.12 9.54
CA SER A 16 -12.68 -7.41 10.18
C SER A 16 -11.63 -6.94 9.17
N PHE A 17 -11.55 -7.62 8.01
CA PHE A 17 -10.60 -7.36 6.93
C PHE A 17 -9.12 -7.45 7.34
N GLU A 18 -8.80 -7.96 8.53
CA GLU A 18 -7.43 -7.93 9.05
C GLU A 18 -6.46 -8.76 8.19
N ASP A 19 -6.92 -9.93 7.72
CA ASP A 19 -6.18 -10.80 6.80
C ASP A 19 -5.97 -10.12 5.43
N HIS A 20 -7.03 -9.50 4.90
CA HIS A 20 -6.97 -8.78 3.63
C HIS A 20 -5.97 -7.63 3.70
N LEU A 21 -6.08 -6.78 4.72
CA LEU A 21 -5.21 -5.64 4.92
C LEU A 21 -3.76 -6.05 5.13
N THR A 22 -3.52 -7.14 5.86
CA THR A 22 -2.17 -7.66 6.06
C THR A 22 -1.57 -8.15 4.74
N ALA A 23 -2.35 -8.84 3.91
CA ALA A 23 -1.92 -9.27 2.58
C ALA A 23 -1.66 -8.08 1.64
N VAL A 24 -2.55 -7.07 1.63
CA VAL A 24 -2.40 -5.85 0.81
C VAL A 24 -1.16 -5.08 1.24
N ALA A 25 -0.99 -4.80 2.53
CA ALA A 25 0.18 -4.09 3.06
C ALA A 25 1.48 -4.84 2.75
N GLY A 26 1.50 -6.17 2.95
CA GLY A 26 2.66 -6.99 2.62
C GLY A 26 3.04 -6.91 1.14
N ARG A 27 2.04 -6.99 0.24
CA ARG A 27 2.26 -6.81 -1.20
C ARG A 27 2.79 -5.42 -1.52
N MET A 28 2.26 -4.36 -0.91
CA MET A 28 2.74 -2.99 -1.13
C MET A 28 4.19 -2.82 -0.69
N PHE A 29 4.58 -3.30 0.49
CA PHE A 29 5.97 -3.22 0.93
C PHE A 29 6.92 -3.98 0.01
N TYR A 30 6.49 -5.12 -0.52
CA TYR A 30 7.25 -5.85 -1.53
C TYR A 30 7.44 -5.02 -2.81
N GLN A 31 6.37 -4.40 -3.32
CA GLN A 31 6.45 -3.53 -4.51
C GLN A 31 7.35 -2.31 -4.25
N ILE A 32 7.24 -1.65 -3.10
CA ILE A 32 8.10 -0.53 -2.70
C ILE A 32 9.57 -0.94 -2.68
N ARG A 33 9.87 -2.15 -2.22
CA ARG A 33 11.24 -2.70 -2.25
C ARG A 33 11.76 -2.83 -3.69
N LEU A 34 10.94 -3.34 -4.61
CA LEU A 34 11.29 -3.44 -6.03
C LEU A 34 11.50 -2.06 -6.66
N ILE A 35 10.58 -1.12 -6.42
CA ILE A 35 10.70 0.26 -6.93
C ILE A 35 11.99 0.90 -6.42
N ARG A 36 12.35 0.69 -5.15
CA ARG A 36 13.60 1.21 -4.59
C ARG A 36 14.84 0.66 -5.28
N GLN A 37 14.80 -0.59 -5.74
CA GLN A 37 15.88 -1.19 -6.54
C GLN A 37 15.93 -0.64 -7.97
N MET A 38 14.77 -0.34 -8.56
CA MET A 38 14.66 0.22 -9.91
C MET A 38 14.98 1.72 -9.97
N ARG A 39 14.86 2.44 -8.84
CA ARG A 39 15.05 3.89 -8.75
C ARG A 39 16.31 4.44 -9.45
N PRO A 40 17.50 3.81 -9.38
CA PRO A 40 18.69 4.32 -10.07
C PRO A 40 18.59 4.31 -11.60
N PHE A 41 17.63 3.55 -12.15
CA PHE A 41 17.45 3.34 -13.59
C PHE A 41 16.23 4.07 -14.16
N LEU A 42 15.48 4.79 -13.32
CA LEU A 42 14.25 5.49 -13.70
C LEU A 42 14.43 7.00 -13.52
N ASP A 43 13.87 7.77 -14.45
CA ASP A 43 13.68 9.20 -14.24
C ASP A 43 12.56 9.45 -13.20
N ARG A 44 12.41 10.72 -12.83
CA ARG A 44 11.48 11.11 -11.75
C ARG A 44 10.02 10.82 -12.11
N ASP A 45 9.64 10.98 -13.37
CA ASP A 45 8.25 10.85 -13.81
C ASP A 45 7.87 9.38 -14.05
N ALA A 46 8.78 8.56 -14.57
CA ALA A 46 8.61 7.11 -14.59
C ALA A 46 8.55 6.55 -13.16
N LEU A 47 9.39 7.04 -12.24
CA LEU A 47 9.35 6.61 -10.84
C LEU A 47 8.00 6.92 -10.17
N ARG A 48 7.44 8.11 -10.41
CA ARG A 48 6.09 8.48 -9.94
C ARG A 48 5.03 7.57 -10.54
N THR A 49 5.08 7.36 -11.85
CA THR A 49 4.12 6.52 -12.58
C THR A 49 4.13 5.08 -12.08
N VAL A 50 5.32 4.48 -11.96
CA VAL A 50 5.48 3.11 -11.45
C VAL A 50 5.03 3.01 -9.99
N THR A 51 5.35 4.00 -9.16
CA THR A 51 4.91 4.01 -7.75
C THR A 51 3.39 4.10 -7.64
N HIS A 52 2.77 4.98 -8.41
CA HIS A 52 1.31 5.12 -8.44
C HIS A 52 0.65 3.83 -8.93
N ALA A 53 1.12 3.26 -10.05
CA ALA A 53 0.55 2.06 -10.65
C ALA A 53 0.66 0.81 -9.77
N LEU A 54 1.74 0.69 -8.98
CA LEU A 54 1.99 -0.51 -8.16
C LEU A 54 1.48 -0.41 -6.72
N VAL A 55 1.42 0.81 -6.17
CA VAL A 55 1.12 1.05 -4.75
C VAL A 55 -0.17 1.84 -4.58
N THR A 56 -0.23 3.06 -5.13
CA THR A 56 -1.33 3.99 -4.86
C THR A 56 -2.65 3.51 -5.48
N SER A 57 -2.64 3.06 -6.73
CA SER A 57 -3.82 2.54 -7.44
C SER A 57 -4.51 1.38 -6.70
N ARG A 58 -3.72 0.53 -6.02
CA ARG A 58 -4.24 -0.60 -5.23
C ARG A 58 -4.93 -0.16 -3.95
N LEU A 59 -4.46 0.93 -3.35
CA LEU A 59 -5.16 1.53 -2.22
C LEU A 59 -6.45 2.19 -2.71
N ASP A 60 -6.36 2.96 -3.79
CA ASP A 60 -7.48 3.73 -4.33
C ASP A 60 -8.65 2.84 -4.73
N TYR A 61 -8.37 1.65 -5.27
CA TYR A 61 -9.38 0.64 -5.58
C TYR A 61 -10.25 0.26 -4.38
N CYS A 62 -9.68 0.23 -3.17
CA CYS A 62 -10.35 -0.17 -1.94
C CYS A 62 -10.64 1.01 -0.99
N ASN A 63 -10.47 2.27 -1.41
CA ASN A 63 -10.61 3.42 -0.49
C ASN A 63 -11.98 3.47 0.21
N ALA A 64 -13.08 3.16 -0.52
CA ALA A 64 -14.42 3.11 0.06
C ALA A 64 -14.56 2.01 1.13
N LEU A 65 -13.87 0.88 0.95
CA LEU A 65 -13.84 -0.23 1.91
C LEU A 65 -13.04 0.11 3.17
N TYR A 66 -11.99 0.93 3.01
CA TYR A 66 -11.12 1.32 4.11
C TYR A 66 -11.72 2.44 4.96
N MET A 67 -12.72 3.16 4.44
CA MET A 67 -13.47 4.15 5.18
C MET A 67 -14.24 3.49 6.33
N GLY A 68 -14.01 3.96 7.56
CA GLY A 68 -14.67 3.44 8.76
C GLY A 68 -13.98 2.23 9.42
N LEU A 69 -12.87 1.72 8.86
CA LEU A 69 -12.09 0.68 9.52
C LEU A 69 -11.33 1.22 10.74
N PRO A 70 -11.09 0.38 11.77
CA PRO A 70 -10.32 0.78 12.95
C PRO A 70 -8.93 1.33 12.57
N LEU A 71 -8.46 2.35 13.29
CA LEU A 71 -7.14 2.97 13.05
C LEU A 71 -5.97 1.97 13.06
N ARG A 72 -6.06 0.92 13.89
CA ARG A 72 -5.05 -0.15 13.94
C ARG A 72 -4.87 -0.84 12.58
N CYS A 73 -5.96 -0.97 11.84
CA CYS A 73 -6.04 -1.64 10.55
C CYS A 73 -5.50 -0.73 9.44
N THR A 74 -5.89 0.54 9.42
CA THR A 74 -5.48 1.54 8.41
C THR A 74 -4.05 2.04 8.60
N ARG A 75 -3.49 1.98 9.83
CA ARG A 75 -2.11 2.39 10.11
C ARG A 75 -1.07 1.67 9.23
N LYS A 76 -1.27 0.38 8.94
CA LYS A 76 -0.34 -0.39 8.07
C LYS A 76 -0.34 0.17 6.65
N LEU A 77 -1.50 0.56 6.13
CA LEU A 77 -1.64 1.17 4.81
C LEU A 77 -0.99 2.55 4.77
N GLN A 78 -1.19 3.36 5.80
CA GLN A 78 -0.54 4.67 5.93
C GLN A 78 1.00 4.56 5.92
N LEU A 79 1.55 3.59 6.65
CA LEU A 79 3.00 3.36 6.67
C LEU A 79 3.52 2.96 5.28
N ALA A 80 2.75 2.18 4.52
CA ALA A 80 3.10 1.83 3.14
C ALA A 80 3.03 3.05 2.21
N GLN A 81 2.02 3.92 2.34
CA GLN A 81 1.96 5.19 1.60
C GLN A 81 3.18 6.08 1.89
N ASN A 82 3.51 6.26 3.17
CA ASN A 82 4.67 7.06 3.57
C ASN A 82 5.98 6.47 3.06
N ALA A 83 6.09 5.13 2.99
CA ALA A 83 7.24 4.46 2.42
C ALA A 83 7.35 4.65 0.90
N ALA A 84 6.23 4.62 0.18
CA ALA A 84 6.18 4.93 -1.24
C ALA A 84 6.60 6.38 -1.52
N ALA A 85 6.06 7.33 -0.74
CA ALA A 85 6.44 8.74 -0.83
C ALA A 85 7.94 8.95 -0.57
N ARG A 86 8.52 8.26 0.42
CA ARG A 86 9.98 8.28 0.67
C ARG A 86 10.79 7.81 -0.53
N VAL A 87 10.33 6.78 -1.25
CA VAL A 87 11.04 6.30 -2.45
C VAL A 87 11.00 7.34 -3.58
N VAL A 88 9.85 7.97 -3.80
CA VAL A 88 9.68 9.01 -4.84
C VAL A 88 10.49 10.27 -4.55
N VAL A 89 10.48 10.74 -3.30
CA VAL A 89 11.25 11.93 -2.87
C VAL A 89 12.74 11.61 -2.66
N GLY A 90 13.08 10.33 -2.56
CA GLY A 90 14.44 9.90 -2.29
C GLY A 90 14.90 10.12 -0.85
N ALA A 91 13.95 10.20 0.08
CA ALA A 91 14.24 10.50 1.47
C ALA A 91 14.80 9.29 2.23
N PRO A 92 15.60 9.50 3.29
CA PRO A 92 16.08 8.43 4.17
C PRO A 92 14.93 7.56 4.72
N TRP A 93 15.24 6.31 5.10
CA TRP A 93 14.24 5.37 5.61
C TRP A 93 13.44 5.90 6.81
N ARG A 94 14.10 6.67 7.69
CA ARG A 94 13.52 7.23 8.91
C ARG A 94 13.01 8.67 8.73
N ALA A 95 13.09 9.24 7.53
CA ALA A 95 12.60 10.58 7.29
C ALA A 95 11.08 10.65 7.50
N ARG A 96 10.63 11.70 8.17
CA ARG A 96 9.21 12.00 8.29
C ARG A 96 8.73 12.49 6.94
N VAL A 97 7.83 11.73 6.32
CA VAL A 97 7.17 12.06 5.06
C VAL A 97 5.70 11.78 5.23
N THR A 98 4.88 12.75 4.87
CA THR A 98 3.43 12.63 4.73
C THR A 98 3.09 12.56 3.24
N PRO A 99 2.09 11.77 2.83
CA PRO A 99 1.60 11.75 1.46
C PRO A 99 1.00 13.10 1.07
#